data_AF-A0AAU0R4G3-F1
#
_entry.id   AF-A0AAU0R4G3-F1
#
_cell.length_a   1.000
_cell.length_b   1.000
_cell.length_c   1.000
_cell.angle_alpha   90.00
_cell.angle_beta   90.00
_cell.angle_gamma   90.00
#
_symmetry.space_group_name_H-M   'P 1'
#
loop_
_entity.id
_entity.type
_entity.pdbx_description
1 polymer ?
#
loop_
_entity_poly.entity_id
_entity_poly.type
_entity_poly.pdbx_seq_one_letter_code
_entity_poly.pdbx_strand_id
1 'polypeptide(L)'
;MAAEQNNHFTQEQEKLEREHSHEHNHGHEQHGSNAHQGHNSEAEDKPKSETPSRKDKRGFASMDASMQRAIASKGGRAAHAQGVAHEFNSAEAREAGRKGGVAVSRNRQHMAEIGKKGGEAAHNKRKKAQQQQNAE
;
A
#
# COMPACT_ATOMS: atom_id res chain seq x y z
N MET A 1 67.06 -6.17 7.72
CA MET A 1 66.38 -6.48 9.01
C MET A 1 65.23 -5.49 9.18
N ALA A 2 64.03 -6.03 9.39
CA ALA A 2 62.71 -5.45 9.76
C ALA A 2 62.50 -3.93 9.63
N ALA A 3 61.57 -3.40 8.82
CA ALA A 3 60.10 -3.53 8.89
C ALA A 3 59.50 -2.96 10.18
N GLU A 4 59.41 -1.62 10.26
CA GLU A 4 58.55 -0.92 11.20
C GLU A 4 57.10 -0.94 10.68
N GLN A 5 56.31 -1.73 11.39
CA GLN A 5 54.87 -1.77 11.36
C GLN A 5 54.33 -0.48 11.99
N ASN A 6 53.49 0.27 11.28
CA ASN A 6 52.38 1.05 11.86
C ASN A 6 51.49 1.59 10.72
N ASN A 7 50.18 1.53 10.92
CA ASN A 7 49.07 1.92 10.03
C ASN A 7 48.64 0.90 8.95
N HIS A 8 48.20 -0.28 9.37
CA HIS A 8 47.40 -1.14 8.48
C HIS A 8 46.30 -1.94 9.21
N PHE A 9 45.41 -1.25 9.95
CA PHE A 9 44.29 -1.96 10.59
C PHE A 9 42.93 -1.25 10.60
N THR A 10 42.78 -0.04 10.05
CA THR A 10 41.51 0.69 10.13
C THR A 10 40.94 1.17 8.81
N GLN A 11 41.37 0.63 7.68
CA GLN A 11 40.87 1.05 6.35
C GLN A 11 40.17 -0.05 5.53
N GLU A 12 39.80 -1.17 6.17
CA GLU A 12 38.97 -2.22 5.52
C GLU A 12 37.59 -2.44 6.17
N GLN A 13 37.26 -1.81 7.30
CA GLN A 13 35.88 -1.83 7.81
C GLN A 13 34.97 -0.72 7.25
N GLU A 14 35.54 0.31 6.61
CA GLU A 14 34.76 1.49 6.17
C GLU A 14 34.17 1.36 4.75
N LYS A 15 34.34 0.22 4.08
CA LYS A 15 33.81 -0.03 2.72
C LYS A 15 32.62 -0.99 2.67
N LEU A 16 32.15 -1.50 3.80
CA LEU A 16 30.99 -2.41 3.87
C LEU A 16 29.75 -1.82 4.56
N GLU A 17 29.81 -0.58 5.07
CA GLU A 17 28.64 0.11 5.65
C GLU A 17 28.06 1.21 4.75
N ARG A 18 28.52 1.35 3.50
CA ARG A 18 28.05 2.38 2.55
C ARG A 18 27.03 1.90 1.51
N GLU A 19 26.34 0.79 1.78
CA GLU A 19 25.19 0.37 0.99
C GLU A 19 24.02 0.08 1.95
N HIS A 20 22.85 0.67 1.66
CA HIS A 20 21.54 0.55 2.33
C HIS A 20 20.99 1.73 3.16
N SER A 21 21.44 2.97 2.93
CA SER A 21 20.61 4.16 3.19
C SER A 21 20.15 4.82 1.89
N HIS A 22 19.42 4.07 1.05
CA HIS A 22 18.47 4.72 0.15
C HIS A 22 17.23 5.07 0.97
N GLU A 23 17.30 6.21 1.66
CA GLU A 23 16.12 6.91 2.16
C GLU A 23 15.19 7.20 0.97
N HIS A 24 14.27 6.28 0.71
CA HIS A 24 13.07 6.64 -0.03
C HIS A 24 12.23 7.48 0.93
N ASN A 25 12.40 8.79 0.84
CA ASN A 25 11.42 9.75 1.33
C ASN A 25 10.15 9.62 0.46
N HIS A 26 9.42 8.51 0.65
CA HIS A 26 8.06 8.39 0.14
C HIS A 26 7.19 9.27 1.02
N GLY A 27 7.05 10.53 0.59
CA GLY A 27 5.90 11.35 0.96
C GLY A 27 4.64 10.63 0.51
N HIS A 28 4.13 9.73 1.35
CA HIS A 28 2.77 9.22 1.26
C HIS A 28 1.85 10.35 1.70
N GLU A 29 1.64 11.30 0.79
CA GLU A 29 0.64 12.33 0.95
C GLU A 29 -0.72 11.63 0.95
N GLN A 30 -1.39 11.69 2.11
CA GLN A 30 -2.67 11.06 2.39
C GLN A 30 -3.73 11.63 1.45
N HIS A 31 -3.88 11.03 0.28
CA HIS A 31 -4.97 11.36 -0.62
C HIS A 31 -6.26 10.74 -0.12
N GLY A 32 -7.02 11.55 0.62
CA GLY A 32 -8.47 11.56 0.65
C GLY A 32 -9.11 10.31 1.25
N SER A 33 -9.41 10.38 2.53
CA SER A 33 -10.55 9.69 3.13
C SER A 33 -11.82 10.05 2.35
N ASN A 34 -12.14 9.30 1.30
CA ASN A 34 -13.49 9.26 0.77
C ASN A 34 -14.32 8.47 1.78
N ALA A 35 -14.74 9.18 2.83
CA ALA A 35 -15.61 8.68 3.88
C ALA A 35 -16.91 8.23 3.22
N HIS A 36 -17.02 6.93 2.94
CA HIS A 36 -18.30 6.31 2.67
C HIS A 36 -19.10 6.40 3.98
N GLN A 37 -19.97 7.41 4.06
CA GLN A 37 -20.90 7.62 5.14
C GLN A 37 -21.73 6.36 5.33
N GLY A 38 -21.35 5.56 6.31
CA GLY A 38 -22.16 4.49 6.86
C GLY A 38 -23.51 5.09 7.25
N HIS A 39 -24.56 4.62 6.60
CA HIS A 39 -25.93 4.96 6.93
C HIS A 39 -26.25 4.28 8.27
N ASN A 40 -26.20 5.06 9.36
CA ASN A 40 -26.82 4.69 10.62
C ASN A 40 -28.33 4.86 10.45
N SER A 41 -29.04 3.76 10.20
CA SER A 41 -30.46 3.69 10.46
C SER A 41 -30.66 3.07 11.85
N GLU A 42 -30.66 3.92 12.88
CA GLU A 42 -31.27 3.61 14.16
C GLU A 42 -32.76 3.30 13.92
N ALA A 43 -33.11 2.03 14.02
CA ALA A 43 -34.49 1.57 14.12
C ALA A 43 -34.58 0.58 15.29
N GLU A 44 -35.03 1.13 16.42
CA GLU A 44 -36.00 0.57 17.37
C GLU A 44 -35.66 -0.74 18.11
N ASP A 45 -35.62 -0.57 19.44
CA ASP A 45 -35.67 -1.57 20.49
C ASP A 45 -36.87 -2.53 20.36
N LYS A 46 -36.60 -3.84 20.43
CA LYS A 46 -37.56 -4.81 20.99
C LYS A 46 -36.88 -6.14 21.35
N PRO A 47 -37.03 -6.64 22.60
CA PRO A 47 -36.49 -7.92 23.03
C PRO A 47 -37.44 -9.07 22.69
N LYS A 48 -36.94 -10.12 22.04
CA LYS A 48 -37.61 -11.43 22.01
C LYS A 48 -36.63 -12.56 22.32
N SER A 49 -36.94 -13.21 23.43
CA SER A 49 -36.42 -14.49 23.91
C SER A 49 -36.63 -15.60 22.87
N GLU A 50 -35.62 -16.45 22.70
CA GLU A 50 -35.68 -17.92 22.78
C GLU A 50 -34.42 -18.53 22.13
N THR A 51 -33.90 -19.57 22.75
CA THR A 51 -32.50 -20.05 22.71
C THR A 51 -31.87 -20.25 21.32
N PRO A 52 -30.74 -19.59 21.00
CA PRO A 52 -29.85 -20.06 19.95
C PRO A 52 -28.72 -20.88 20.58
N SER A 53 -28.47 -22.09 20.07
CA SER A 53 -27.29 -22.88 20.42
C SER A 53 -26.07 -21.96 20.36
N ARG A 54 -25.32 -21.85 21.47
CA ARG A 54 -24.08 -21.08 21.54
C ARG A 54 -23.09 -21.69 20.55
N LYS A 55 -23.16 -21.28 19.29
CA LYS A 55 -22.03 -21.35 18.38
C LYS A 55 -21.08 -20.31 18.94
N ASP A 56 -20.21 -20.76 19.84
CA ASP A 56 -19.16 -19.90 20.38
C ASP A 56 -18.52 -19.19 19.19
N LYS A 57 -18.44 -17.86 19.25
CA LYS A 57 -17.85 -16.98 18.23
C LYS A 57 -16.37 -17.34 18.10
N ARG A 58 -16.10 -18.42 17.37
CA ARG A 58 -14.78 -19.02 17.17
C ARG A 58 -14.33 -18.76 15.75
N GLY A 59 -13.02 -18.67 15.57
CA GLY A 59 -12.40 -18.50 14.27
C GLY A 59 -12.00 -17.07 13.97
N PHE A 60 -11.24 -16.94 12.88
CA PHE A 60 -10.53 -15.72 12.53
C PHE A 60 -11.44 -14.50 12.43
N ALA A 61 -12.60 -14.64 11.81
CA ALA A 61 -13.57 -13.56 11.62
C ALA A 61 -14.23 -13.07 12.92
N SER A 62 -14.22 -13.89 13.98
CA SER A 62 -14.79 -13.53 15.29
C SER A 62 -13.81 -12.81 16.22
N MET A 63 -12.53 -12.70 15.83
CA MET A 63 -11.49 -12.04 16.62
C MET A 63 -11.56 -10.51 16.47
N ASP A 64 -10.86 -9.78 17.35
CA ASP A 64 -10.66 -8.34 17.18
C ASP A 64 -9.91 -8.00 15.88
N ALA A 65 -10.25 -6.90 15.22
CA ALA A 65 -9.69 -6.51 13.93
C ALA A 65 -8.17 -6.25 13.98
N SER A 66 -7.66 -5.70 15.08
CA SER A 66 -6.22 -5.50 15.28
C SER A 66 -5.50 -6.84 15.34
N MET A 67 -6.07 -7.80 16.06
CA MET A 67 -5.52 -9.14 16.18
C MET A 67 -5.56 -9.91 14.85
N GLN A 68 -6.66 -9.81 14.10
CA GLN A 68 -6.76 -10.37 12.75
C GLN A 68 -5.66 -9.82 11.84
N ARG A 69 -5.47 -8.50 11.81
CA ARG A 69 -4.41 -7.86 11.02
C ARG A 69 -3.03 -8.35 11.45
N ALA A 70 -2.75 -8.41 12.76
CA ALA A 70 -1.46 -8.87 13.26
C ALA A 70 -1.15 -10.31 12.82
N ILE A 71 -2.14 -11.22 12.91
CA ILE A 71 -2.00 -12.60 12.45
C ILE A 71 -1.82 -12.67 10.93
N ALA A 72 -2.62 -11.94 10.15
CA ALA A 72 -2.49 -11.88 8.69
C ALA A 72 -1.11 -11.36 8.27
N SER A 73 -0.63 -10.28 8.89
CA SER A 73 0.70 -9.72 8.64
C SER A 73 1.82 -10.68 9.03
N LYS A 74 1.67 -11.44 10.12
CA LYS A 74 2.64 -12.47 10.51
C LYS A 74 2.64 -13.65 9.53
N GLY A 75 1.46 -14.09 9.10
CA GLY A 75 1.28 -15.16 8.13
C GLY A 75 1.89 -14.82 6.76
N GLY A 76 1.64 -13.61 6.26
CA GLY A 76 2.23 -13.14 5.00
C GLY A 76 3.76 -13.11 5.06
N ARG A 77 4.34 -12.53 6.12
CA ARG A 77 5.79 -12.53 6.33
C ARG A 77 6.37 -13.94 6.44
N ALA A 78 5.67 -14.83 7.14
CA ALA A 78 6.10 -16.23 7.26
C ALA A 78 6.09 -16.96 5.92
N ALA A 79 5.07 -16.75 5.08
CA ALA A 79 4.97 -17.40 3.77
C ALA A 79 6.11 -16.97 2.82
N HIS A 80 6.50 -15.69 2.84
CA HIS A 80 7.68 -15.19 2.13
C HIS A 80 8.98 -15.77 2.71
N ALA A 81 9.14 -15.76 4.04
CA ALA A 81 10.32 -16.34 4.68
C ALA A 81 10.48 -17.84 4.43
N GLN A 82 9.37 -18.58 4.27
CA GLN A 82 9.34 -20.00 3.95
C GLN A 82 9.49 -20.29 2.44
N GLY A 83 9.48 -19.27 1.58
CA GLY A 83 9.56 -19.44 0.12
C GLY A 83 8.32 -20.09 -0.51
N VAL A 84 7.20 -20.14 0.21
CA VAL A 84 5.92 -20.66 -0.31
C VAL A 84 5.17 -19.57 -1.09
N ALA A 85 5.41 -18.31 -0.71
CA ALA A 85 4.86 -17.16 -1.42
C ALA A 85 5.60 -16.90 -2.75
N HIS A 86 4.88 -16.29 -3.69
CA HIS A 86 5.44 -15.82 -4.95
C HIS A 86 6.30 -14.56 -4.71
N GLU A 87 7.53 -14.58 -5.21
CA GLU A 87 8.45 -13.44 -5.15
C GLU A 87 8.35 -12.60 -6.43
N PHE A 88 7.87 -11.37 -6.31
CA PHE A 88 7.80 -10.45 -7.42
C PHE A 88 9.19 -9.92 -7.74
N ASN A 89 9.83 -10.50 -8.75
CA ASN A 89 11.07 -9.98 -9.28
C ASN A 89 10.80 -8.76 -10.20
N SER A 90 11.78 -7.86 -10.31
CA SER A 90 11.61 -6.63 -11.11
C SER A 90 11.43 -6.90 -12.61
N ALA A 91 11.95 -8.01 -13.14
CA ALA A 91 11.80 -8.35 -14.54
C ALA A 91 10.34 -8.73 -14.84
N GLU A 92 9.75 -9.60 -14.04
CA GLU A 92 8.37 -10.05 -14.13
C GLU A 92 7.40 -8.89 -13.92
N ALA A 93 7.65 -8.00 -12.96
CA ALA A 93 6.84 -6.81 -12.78
C ALA A 93 6.80 -5.95 -14.06
N ARG A 94 7.94 -5.80 -14.75
CA ARG A 94 8.01 -5.10 -16.05
C ARG A 94 7.27 -5.86 -17.14
N GLU A 95 7.40 -7.18 -17.20
CA GLU A 95 6.70 -7.99 -18.19
C GLU A 95 5.18 -7.95 -18.02
N ALA A 96 4.71 -8.08 -16.78
CA ALA A 96 3.31 -7.93 -16.40
C ALA A 96 2.79 -6.54 -16.76
N GLY A 97 3.56 -5.48 -16.43
CA GLY A 97 3.24 -4.10 -16.81
C GLY A 97 3.14 -3.91 -18.32
N ARG A 98 4.10 -4.45 -19.08
CA ARG A 98 4.08 -4.44 -20.55
C ARG A 98 2.86 -5.16 -21.09
N LYS A 99 2.54 -6.36 -20.58
CA LYS A 99 1.37 -7.15 -21.00
C LYS A 99 0.06 -6.41 -20.71
N GLY A 100 -0.06 -5.82 -19.53
CA GLY A 100 -1.20 -4.98 -19.15
C GLY A 100 -1.33 -3.74 -20.04
N GLY A 101 -0.23 -3.04 -20.28
CA GLY A 101 -0.19 -1.88 -21.18
C GLY A 101 -0.62 -2.22 -22.60
N VAL A 102 -0.11 -3.34 -23.15
CA VAL A 102 -0.54 -3.83 -24.48
C VAL A 102 -2.04 -4.16 -24.48
N ALA A 103 -2.55 -4.85 -23.45
CA ALA A 103 -3.96 -5.20 -23.37
C ALA A 103 -4.87 -3.95 -23.35
N VAL A 104 -4.50 -2.95 -22.54
CA VAL A 104 -5.27 -1.71 -22.34
C VAL A 104 -5.17 -0.79 -23.58
N SER A 105 -4.00 -0.73 -24.23
CA SER A 105 -3.76 0.17 -25.37
C SER A 105 -4.46 -0.23 -26.68
N ARG A 106 -5.11 -1.39 -26.75
CA ARG A 106 -5.83 -1.87 -27.95
C ARG A 106 -6.92 -0.90 -28.39
N ASN A 107 -7.63 -0.26 -27.47
CA ASN A 107 -8.64 0.74 -27.79
C ASN A 107 -8.10 2.15 -27.52
N ARG A 108 -7.39 2.69 -28.52
CA ARG A 108 -6.78 4.02 -28.42
C ARG A 108 -7.80 5.14 -28.26
N GLN A 109 -8.97 5.04 -28.89
CA GLN A 109 -10.03 6.06 -28.78
C GLN A 109 -10.55 6.14 -27.34
N HIS A 110 -10.89 5.00 -26.75
CA HIS A 110 -11.33 4.94 -25.35
C HIS A 110 -10.25 5.43 -24.38
N MET A 111 -8.98 5.09 -24.61
CA MET A 111 -7.88 5.59 -23.77
C MET A 111 -7.71 7.10 -23.88
N ALA A 112 -7.88 7.67 -25.07
CA ALA A 112 -7.85 9.12 -25.27
C ALA A 112 -9.01 9.82 -24.55
N GLU A 113 -10.21 9.24 -24.57
CA GLU A 113 -11.37 9.76 -23.83
C GLU A 113 -11.16 9.74 -22.32
N ILE A 114 -10.65 8.63 -21.76
CA ILE A 114 -10.30 8.54 -20.34
C ILE A 114 -9.25 9.58 -19.99
N GLY A 115 -8.17 9.70 -20.79
CA GLY A 115 -7.12 10.69 -20.59
C GLY A 115 -7.65 12.12 -20.62
N LYS A 116 -8.51 12.44 -21.59
CA LYS A 116 -9.17 13.75 -21.70
C LYS A 116 -10.00 14.05 -20.46
N LYS A 117 -10.86 13.13 -20.03
CA LYS A 117 -11.70 13.30 -18.82
C LYS A 117 -10.85 13.49 -17.56
N GLY A 118 -9.75 12.75 -17.43
CA GLY A 118 -8.80 12.91 -16.33
C GLY A 118 -8.13 14.29 -16.32
N GLY A 119 -7.70 14.76 -17.49
CA GLY A 119 -7.13 16.10 -17.67
C GLY A 119 -8.11 17.22 -17.34
N GLU A 120 -9.35 17.11 -17.82
CA GLU A 120 -10.42 18.08 -17.53
C GLU A 120 -10.75 18.14 -16.03
N ALA A 121 -10.83 16.99 -15.35
CA ALA A 121 -11.06 16.94 -13.90
C ALA A 121 -9.93 17.61 -13.12
N ALA A 122 -8.67 17.33 -13.49
CA ALA A 122 -7.50 17.95 -12.87
C ALA A 122 -7.47 19.47 -13.09
N HIS A 123 -7.77 19.92 -14.31
CA HIS A 123 -7.84 21.33 -14.66
C HIS A 123 -8.92 22.07 -13.88
N ASN A 124 -10.14 21.50 -13.81
CA ASN A 124 -11.25 22.10 -13.09
C ASN A 124 -10.98 22.17 -11.57
N LYS A 125 -10.31 21.16 -10.99
CA LYS A 125 -9.90 21.19 -9.58
C LYS A 125 -8.92 22.34 -9.30
N ARG A 126 -7.92 22.55 -10.18
CA ARG A 126 -6.95 23.66 -10.06
C ARG A 126 -7.65 25.02 -10.17
N LYS A 127 -8.55 25.17 -11.14
CA LYS A 127 -9.34 26.40 -11.32
C LYS A 127 -10.18 26.72 -10.08
N LYS A 128 -10.83 25.70 -9.48
CA LYS A 128 -11.61 25.86 -8.26
C LYS A 128 -10.76 26.24 -7.04
N ALA A 129 -9.57 25.66 -6.90
CA ALA A 129 -8.63 26.01 -5.83
C ALA A 129 -8.14 27.46 -5.95
N GLN A 130 -7.82 27.93 -7.17
CA GLN A 130 -7.43 29.31 -7.43
C GLN A 130 -8.58 30.31 -7.18
N GLN A 131 -9.82 29.93 -7.49
CA GLN A 131 -11.00 30.75 -7.20
C GLN A 131 -11.28 30.89 -5.70
N GLN A 132 -10.90 29.89 -4.88
CA GLN A 132 -11.04 29.94 -3.43
C GLN A 132 -9.95 30.82 -2.78
N GLN A 133 -8.74 30.85 -3.35
CA GLN A 133 -7.63 31.69 -2.88
C GLN A 133 -7.80 33.17 -3.24
N ASN A 134 -8.51 33.48 -4.31
CA ASN A 134 -8.75 34.87 -4.75
C ASN A 134 -10.04 35.47 -4.16
N ALA A 135 -10.79 34.70 -3.37
CA ALA A 135 -12.05 35.12 -2.74
C ALA A 135 -11.89 35.37 -1.22
N GLU A 136 -10.66 35.30 -0.71
CA GLU A 136 -10.19 35.71 0.63
C GLU A 136 -9.35 36.99 0.50
#